data_AF-A0A661P7G9-F1
#
_entry.id   AF-A0A661P7G9-F1
#
_cell.length_a   1.000
_cell.length_b   1.000
_cell.length_c   1.000
_cell.angle_alpha   90.00
_cell.angle_beta   90.00
_cell.angle_gamma   90.00
#
_symmetry.space_group_name_H-M   'P 1'
#
loop_
_entity.id
_entity.type
_entity.pdbx_description
1 polymer ?
#
loop_
_entity_poly.entity_id
_entity_poly.type
_entity_poly.pdbx_seq_one_letter_code
_entity_poly.pdbx_strand_id
1 'polypeptide(L)'
;MKIIYKNSDGIGILHPSPHWKGTMAELAKKDVPAGCKYKIVANSKILTDRTFRNAWEYDNGDIRVSLSKAKEIKKEHLRRERKPLFEALDIEYMRATEEKQDTTDIVKEKKRLRNITDQIDDIDDLE
;
A
#
# COMPACT_ATOMS: atom_id res chain seq x y z
N MET A 1 22.70 9.43 -4.60
CA MET A 1 21.70 10.03 -5.51
C MET A 1 20.98 8.89 -6.20
N LYS A 2 19.68 9.01 -6.37
CA LYS A 2 18.83 8.03 -7.08
C LYS A 2 17.99 8.78 -8.10
N ILE A 3 17.56 8.10 -9.16
CA ILE A 3 16.66 8.69 -10.16
C ILE A 3 15.26 8.14 -9.89
N ILE A 4 14.30 9.04 -9.78
CA ILE A 4 12.88 8.71 -9.65
C ILE A 4 12.17 9.08 -10.94
N TYR A 5 11.23 8.26 -11.38
CA TYR A 5 10.47 8.51 -12.60
C TYR A 5 9.06 7.94 -12.50
N LYS A 6 8.11 8.60 -13.19
CA LYS A 6 6.72 8.15 -13.25
C LYS A 6 6.55 7.14 -14.39
N ASN A 7 6.08 5.94 -14.04
CA ASN A 7 5.65 4.88 -14.95
C ASN A 7 4.14 4.93 -15.19
N SER A 8 3.66 4.07 -16.10
CA SER A 8 2.23 3.80 -16.31
C SER A 8 1.50 3.45 -15.01
N ASP A 9 2.12 2.63 -14.17
CA ASP A 9 1.47 2.01 -13.01
C ASP A 9 1.95 2.54 -11.65
N GLY A 10 2.89 3.48 -11.62
CA GLY A 10 3.43 4.00 -10.36
C GLY A 10 4.77 4.72 -10.47
N ILE A 11 5.61 4.61 -9.45
CA ILE A 11 6.93 5.26 -9.37
C ILE A 11 8.05 4.23 -9.46
N GLY A 12 8.94 4.43 -10.42
CA GLY A 12 10.20 3.70 -10.55
C GLY A 12 11.33 4.40 -9.82
N ILE A 13 12.23 3.61 -9.21
CA ILE A 13 13.48 4.13 -8.60
C ILE A 13 14.66 3.40 -9.23
N LEU A 14 15.52 4.15 -9.92
CA LEU A 14 16.78 3.63 -10.42
C LEU A 14 17.87 3.84 -9.37
N HIS A 15 18.53 2.73 -9.04
CA HIS A 15 19.69 2.70 -8.18
C HIS A 15 20.93 2.64 -9.09
N PRO A 16 21.78 3.67 -9.12
CA PRO A 16 23.00 3.62 -9.91
C PRO A 16 23.91 2.50 -9.39
N SER A 17 24.57 1.79 -10.31
CA SER A 17 25.60 0.82 -9.95
C SER A 17 26.72 1.48 -9.15
N PRO A 18 27.28 0.82 -8.11
CA PRO A 18 28.45 1.32 -7.38
C PRO A 18 29.65 1.64 -8.28
N HIS A 19 29.73 1.02 -9.46
CA HIS A 19 30.81 1.20 -10.43
C HIS A 19 30.46 2.16 -11.58
N TRP A 20 29.32 2.84 -11.50
CA TRP A 20 28.94 3.82 -12.51
C TRP A 20 29.87 5.04 -12.49
N LYS A 21 30.48 5.34 -13.65
CA LYS A 21 31.47 6.43 -13.79
C LYS A 21 30.95 7.65 -14.56
N GLY A 22 29.76 7.55 -15.16
CA GLY A 22 29.15 8.65 -15.92
C GLY A 22 28.32 9.59 -15.04
N THR A 23 27.64 10.55 -15.66
CA THR A 23 26.74 11.46 -14.93
C THR A 23 25.39 10.81 -14.63
N MET A 24 24.68 11.30 -13.61
CA MET A 24 23.31 10.85 -13.32
C MET A 24 22.32 11.20 -14.44
N ALA A 25 22.59 12.26 -15.21
CA ALA A 25 21.77 12.63 -16.35
C ALA A 25 21.94 11.67 -17.54
N GLU A 26 23.15 11.17 -17.79
CA GLU A 26 23.42 10.12 -18.78
C GLU A 26 22.72 8.81 -18.40
N LEU A 27 22.82 8.42 -17.13
CA LEU A 27 22.14 7.22 -16.63
C LEU A 27 20.63 7.34 -16.80
N ALA A 28 20.06 8.51 -16.51
CA ALA A 28 18.64 8.76 -16.72
C ALA A 28 18.24 8.63 -18.19
N LYS A 29 19.00 9.20 -19.13
CA LYS A 29 18.71 9.07 -20.58
C LYS A 29 18.77 7.63 -21.08
N LYS A 30 19.62 6.79 -20.49
CA LYS A 30 19.81 5.40 -20.89
C LYS A 30 18.71 4.49 -20.32
N ASP A 31 18.40 4.63 -19.03
CA ASP A 31 17.62 3.65 -18.28
C ASP A 31 16.19 4.11 -17.97
N VAL A 32 15.86 5.41 -18.14
CA VAL A 32 14.47 5.89 -18.03
C VAL A 32 13.76 5.66 -19.37
N PRO A 33 12.58 5.01 -19.38
CA PRO A 33 11.80 4.83 -20.60
C PRO A 33 11.48 6.15 -21.30
N ALA A 34 11.46 6.14 -22.63
CA ALA A 34 11.18 7.32 -23.44
C ALA A 34 9.78 7.88 -23.13
N GLY A 35 9.68 9.20 -22.91
CA GLY A 35 8.43 9.89 -22.58
C GLY A 35 8.11 10.00 -21.09
N CYS A 36 8.87 9.35 -20.21
CA CYS A 36 8.68 9.45 -18.77
C CYS A 36 9.37 10.68 -18.18
N LYS A 37 8.65 11.44 -17.35
CA LYS A 37 9.25 12.51 -16.54
C LYS A 37 10.06 11.88 -15.40
N TYR A 38 11.30 12.34 -15.23
CA TYR A 38 12.21 11.89 -14.17
C TYR A 38 12.80 13.06 -13.39
N LYS A 39 13.29 12.77 -12.18
CA LYS A 39 14.10 13.70 -11.37
C LYS A 39 15.19 12.93 -10.64
N ILE A 40 16.34 13.60 -10.46
CA ILE A 40 17.44 13.07 -9.65
C ILE A 40 17.25 13.60 -8.23
N VAL A 41 17.13 12.69 -7.26
CA VAL A 41 16.88 13.01 -5.85
C VAL A 41 17.93 12.41 -4.94
N ALA A 42 18.14 13.04 -3.78
CA ALA A 42 18.97 12.49 -2.72
C ALA A 42 18.30 11.25 -2.09
N ASN A 43 19.10 10.36 -1.52
CA ASN A 43 18.59 9.12 -0.93
C ASN A 43 17.62 9.40 0.24
N SER A 44 17.84 10.48 0.98
CA SER A 44 17.00 10.92 2.12
C SER A 44 15.59 11.35 1.71
N LYS A 45 15.36 11.67 0.43
CA LYS A 45 14.04 12.05 -0.08
C LYS A 45 13.19 10.84 -0.47
N ILE A 46 13.76 9.64 -0.48
CA ILE A 46 13.02 8.41 -0.75
C ILE A 46 12.67 7.80 0.59
N LEU A 47 11.37 7.59 0.80
CA LEU A 47 10.83 6.97 2.00
C LEU A 47 11.41 5.55 2.14
N THR A 48 11.98 5.27 3.32
CA THR A 48 12.52 3.96 3.66
C THR A 48 11.41 2.95 3.93
N ASP A 49 10.30 3.40 4.52
CA ASP A 49 9.11 2.59 4.66
C ASP A 49 8.42 2.40 3.31
N ARG A 50 8.25 1.13 2.93
CA ARG A 50 7.68 0.70 1.65
C ARG A 50 6.28 0.11 1.81
N THR A 51 5.71 0.13 3.01
CA THR A 51 4.35 -0.36 3.31
C THR A 51 3.32 0.26 2.37
N PHE A 52 3.46 1.55 2.08
CA PHE A 52 2.59 2.31 1.19
C PHE A 52 3.21 2.63 -0.17
N ARG A 53 4.14 1.80 -0.68
CA ARG A 53 4.80 2.05 -1.97
C ARG A 53 3.82 2.23 -3.13
N ASN A 54 2.71 1.50 -3.12
CA ASN A 54 1.68 1.61 -4.17
C ASN A 54 0.82 2.87 -4.02
N ALA A 55 0.90 3.57 -2.88
CA ALA A 55 0.27 4.86 -2.65
C ALA A 55 1.20 6.04 -2.98
N TRP A 56 2.43 5.78 -3.43
CA TRP A 56 3.34 6.85 -3.78
C TRP A 56 2.87 7.57 -5.04
N GLU A 57 2.86 8.89 -4.96
CA GLU A 57 2.52 9.79 -6.04
C GLU A 57 3.64 10.78 -6.30
N TYR A 58 3.75 11.15 -7.58
CA TYR A 58 4.71 12.14 -8.02
C TYR A 58 4.07 13.52 -7.94
N ASP A 59 4.50 14.32 -6.97
CA ASP A 59 4.01 15.67 -6.74
C ASP A 59 5.13 16.68 -6.97
N ASN A 60 5.00 17.47 -8.04
CA ASN A 60 5.91 18.58 -8.38
C ASN A 60 7.41 18.26 -8.30
N GLY A 61 7.78 17.02 -8.62
CA GLY A 61 9.18 16.58 -8.58
C GLY A 61 9.56 15.74 -7.38
N ASP A 62 8.75 15.64 -6.35
CA ASP A 62 9.04 14.81 -5.18
C ASP A 62 8.05 13.66 -5.08
N ILE A 63 8.41 12.64 -4.28
CA ILE A 63 7.52 11.51 -3.98
C ILE A 63 6.78 11.86 -2.69
N ARG A 64 5.46 11.72 -2.72
CA ARG A 64 4.60 11.81 -1.53
C ARG A 64 3.74 10.58 -1.42
N VAL A 65 3.31 10.24 -0.22
CA VAL A 65 2.30 9.19 -0.01
C VAL A 65 0.92 9.84 -0.14
N SER A 66 0.11 9.30 -1.03
CA SER A 66 -1.29 9.69 -1.15
C SER A 66 -2.09 9.02 -0.04
N LEU A 67 -2.68 9.83 0.84
CA LEU A 67 -3.51 9.35 1.95
C LEU A 67 -4.67 8.47 1.44
N SER A 68 -5.33 8.88 0.35
CA SER A 68 -6.46 8.12 -0.22
C SER A 68 -6.02 6.73 -0.70
N LYS A 69 -4.89 6.64 -1.41
CA LYS A 69 -4.34 5.34 -1.83
C LYS A 69 -3.84 4.51 -0.65
N ALA A 70 -3.25 5.15 0.37
CA ALA A 70 -2.80 4.46 1.57
C ALA A 70 -3.97 3.85 2.34
N LYS A 71 -5.08 4.58 2.49
CA LYS A 71 -6.34 4.08 3.04
C LYS A 71 -6.83 2.84 2.30
N GLU A 72 -6.85 2.88 0.96
CA GLU A 72 -7.30 1.73 0.17
C GLU A 72 -6.37 0.51 0.29
N ILE A 73 -5.05 0.70 0.31
CA ILE A 73 -4.09 -0.38 0.57
C ILE A 73 -4.35 -1.02 1.95
N LYS A 74 -4.57 -0.19 2.98
CA LYS A 74 -4.82 -0.67 4.34
C LYS A 74 -6.15 -1.40 4.43
N LYS A 75 -7.22 -0.89 3.80
CA LYS A 75 -8.51 -1.58 3.71
C LYS A 75 -8.38 -2.92 3.01
N GLU A 76 -7.63 -2.99 1.91
CA GLU A 76 -7.43 -4.25 1.18
C GLU A 76 -6.68 -5.29 2.02
N HIS A 77 -5.67 -4.84 2.75
CA HIS A 77 -4.97 -5.68 3.72
C HIS A 77 -5.92 -6.22 4.81
N LEU A 78 -6.74 -5.34 5.41
CA LEU A 78 -7.75 -5.74 6.40
C LEU A 78 -8.78 -6.72 5.82
N ARG A 79 -9.25 -6.50 4.58
CA ARG A 79 -10.17 -7.43 3.89
C ARG A 79 -9.54 -8.80 3.72
N ARG A 80 -8.25 -8.87 3.37
CA ARG A 80 -7.52 -10.12 3.21
C ARG A 80 -7.35 -10.87 4.53
N GLU A 81 -7.01 -10.18 5.62
CA GLU A 81 -6.87 -10.79 6.95
C GLU A 81 -8.23 -11.22 7.52
N ARG A 82 -9.27 -10.44 7.26
CA ARG A 82 -10.64 -10.71 7.69
C ARG A 82 -11.26 -11.93 7.02
N LYS A 83 -10.88 -12.22 5.77
CA LYS A 83 -11.45 -13.32 4.99
C LYS A 83 -11.37 -14.69 5.72
N PRO A 84 -10.20 -15.20 6.13
CA PRO A 84 -10.12 -16.49 6.83
C PRO A 84 -10.85 -16.47 8.19
N LEU A 85 -10.88 -15.32 8.88
CA LEU A 85 -11.62 -15.19 10.14
C LEU A 85 -13.13 -15.29 9.93
N PHE A 86 -13.65 -14.67 8.86
CA PHE A 86 -15.06 -14.80 8.50
C PHE A 86 -15.43 -16.22 8.12
N GLU A 87 -14.60 -16.90 7.32
CA GLU A 87 -14.82 -18.29 6.93
C GLU A 87 -14.85 -19.22 8.16
N ALA A 88 -13.98 -19.00 9.15
CA ALA A 88 -14.00 -19.74 10.41
C ALA A 88 -15.29 -19.47 11.22
N LEU A 89 -15.67 -18.21 11.38
CA LEU A 89 -16.89 -17.81 12.11
C LEU A 89 -18.16 -18.28 11.39
N ASP A 90 -18.15 -18.40 10.06
CA ASP A 90 -19.27 -18.98 9.29
C ASP A 90 -19.45 -20.47 9.63
N ILE A 91 -18.35 -21.23 9.73
CA ILE A 91 -18.39 -22.64 10.13
C ILE A 91 -18.90 -22.78 11.57
N GLU A 92 -18.38 -21.96 12.50
CA GLU A 92 -18.83 -21.97 13.90
C GLU A 92 -20.31 -21.62 14.02
N TYR A 93 -20.78 -20.63 13.26
CA TYR A 93 -22.19 -20.25 13.23
C TYR A 93 -23.06 -21.41 12.78
N MET A 94 -22.69 -22.09 11.68
CA MET A 94 -23.45 -23.24 11.17
C MET A 94 -23.52 -24.37 12.21
N ARG A 95 -22.40 -24.73 12.85
CA ARG A 95 -22.36 -25.74 13.91
C ARG A 95 -23.25 -25.36 15.09
N ALA A 96 -23.15 -24.12 15.57
CA ALA A 96 -23.95 -23.62 16.68
C ALA A 96 -25.46 -23.68 16.36
N THR A 97 -25.86 -23.37 15.11
CA THR A 97 -27.26 -23.48 14.70
C THR A 97 -27.75 -24.92 14.62
N GLU A 98 -26.91 -25.86 14.17
CA GLU A 98 -27.23 -27.30 14.15
C GLU A 98 -27.39 -27.85 15.58
N GLU A 99 -26.52 -27.41 16.50
CA GLU A 99 -26.52 -27.82 17.92
C GLU A 99 -27.52 -27.02 18.79
N LYS A 100 -28.23 -26.04 18.21
CA LYS A 100 -29.13 -25.11 18.92
C LYS A 100 -28.45 -24.34 20.06
N GLN A 101 -27.18 -23.98 19.88
CA GLN A 101 -26.41 -23.13 20.78
C GLN A 101 -26.66 -21.64 20.52
N ASP A 102 -26.29 -20.79 21.48
CA ASP A 102 -26.35 -19.34 21.32
C ASP A 102 -25.30 -18.86 20.30
N THR A 103 -25.73 -18.02 19.35
CA THR A 103 -24.88 -17.47 18.28
C THR A 103 -24.56 -15.98 18.48
N THR A 104 -25.03 -15.39 19.58
CA THR A 104 -24.96 -13.94 19.85
C THR A 104 -23.54 -13.39 19.72
N ASP A 105 -22.54 -14.07 20.28
CA ASP A 105 -21.15 -13.61 20.25
C ASP A 105 -20.48 -13.81 18.88
N ILE A 106 -20.83 -14.88 18.15
CA ILE A 106 -20.39 -15.11 16.78
C ILE A 106 -20.88 -13.97 15.87
N VAL A 107 -22.15 -13.57 16.02
CA VAL A 107 -22.74 -12.47 15.24
C VAL A 107 -22.09 -11.12 15.60
N LYS A 108 -21.83 -10.85 16.89
CA LYS A 108 -21.10 -9.65 17.33
C LYS A 108 -19.71 -9.58 16.70
N GLU A 109 -18.98 -10.69 16.68
CA GLU A 109 -17.62 -10.74 16.15
C GLU A 109 -17.61 -10.54 14.62
N LYS A 110 -18.53 -11.18 13.89
CA LYS A 110 -18.70 -10.93 12.45
C LYS A 110 -19.00 -9.46 12.16
N LYS A 111 -19.83 -8.81 12.98
CA LYS A 111 -20.11 -7.37 12.85
C LYS A 111 -18.85 -6.53 13.14
N ARG A 112 -18.10 -6.85 14.19
CA ARG A 112 -16.83 -6.19 14.54
C ARG A 112 -15.84 -6.25 13.39
N LEU A 113 -15.60 -7.44 12.84
CA LEU A 113 -14.70 -7.64 11.72
C LEU A 113 -15.16 -6.88 10.47
N ARG A 114 -16.46 -6.80 10.19
CA ARG A 114 -16.98 -6.03 9.05
C ARG A 114 -16.66 -4.53 9.20
N ASN A 115 -16.90 -3.98 10.38
CA ASN A 115 -16.79 -2.54 10.63
C ASN A 115 -15.34 -2.04 10.77
N ILE A 116 -14.35 -2.94 10.92
CA ILE A 116 -12.94 -2.54 11.08
C ILE A 116 -12.41 -1.73 9.89
N THR A 117 -12.96 -1.94 8.68
CA THR A 117 -12.56 -1.20 7.48
C THR A 117 -13.07 0.23 7.47
N ASP A 118 -14.15 0.51 8.19
CA ASP A 118 -14.80 1.82 8.22
C ASP A 118 -13.96 2.80 9.06
N GLN A 119 -13.25 2.29 10.06
CA GLN A 119 -12.31 3.07 10.88
C GLN A 119 -11.19 3.71 10.05
N ILE A 120 -10.89 3.16 8.86
CA ILE A 120 -9.87 3.71 7.96
C ILE A 120 -10.35 4.99 7.27
N ASP A 121 -11.66 5.17 7.11
CA ASP A 121 -12.22 6.36 6.47
C ASP A 121 -11.97 7.62 7.31
N ASP A 122 -11.95 7.48 8.63
CA ASP A 122 -11.79 8.58 9.60
C ASP A 122 -10.32 8.97 9.87
N ILE A 123 -9.35 8.30 9.23
CA ILE A 123 -7.92 8.60 9.43
C ILE A 123 -7.50 9.81 8.59
N ASP A 124 -6.98 10.88 9.18
CA ASP A 124 -6.61 12.10 8.43
C ASP A 124 -5.09 12.25 8.19
N ASP A 125 -4.28 11.36 8.76
CA ASP A 125 -2.82 11.37 8.66
C ASP A 125 -2.24 9.97 8.41
N LEU A 126 -0.91 9.87 8.39
CA LEU A 126 -0.16 8.64 8.09
C LEU A 126 0.75 8.22 9.27
N GLU A 127 0.59 8.88 10.42
CA GLU A 127 1.32 8.59 11.67
C GLU A 127 0.59 7.49 12.47
#